data_AF-A0A9E1EJ43-F1
#
_entry.id   AF-A0A9E1EJ43-F1
#
_cell.length_a   1.000
_cell.length_b   1.000
_cell.length_c   1.000
_cell.angle_alpha   90.00
_cell.angle_beta   90.00
_cell.angle_gamma   90.00
#
_symmetry.space_group_name_H-M   'P 1'
#
loop_
_entity.id
_entity.type
_entity.pdbx_description
1 polymer ?
#
loop_
_entity_poly.entity_id
_entity_poly.type
_entity_poly.pdbx_seq_one_letter_code
_entity_poly.pdbx_strand_id
1 'polypeptide(L)'
;MSNKKHDLTFSLRRIAYFFLALVMAGCVVLSVSVGISSGLLRDESFVQKRFEKYNSQLLDEVNTAIAGVADTTGLPTKAYTGAIQEGHIRTALHQAANNIVKGYDTDYTESKYLYGYYRTGLLNYCKENGIPITEDELVRDSCFAVDVFNDTVGDESTKNIIIFALTYTNKPLMTIIFSVLIFIACVLIIDFTSYGKHKKFDYMGMGLITAGEAMVILPIFALLMKYTSTLRFMDIDVYNMALADVLNDILKIIMAVGVVILVIGIVMVAYNYRYYSKKTEFLRTEHNIRAKLIDEQRESHKEQFARAEMEAIDRDITANDKEKSQ
;
A
#
# COMPACT_ATOMS: atom_id res chain seq x y z
N MET A 1 -36.62 7.63 -33.45
CA MET A 1 -36.63 7.40 -31.97
C MET A 1 -35.71 6.25 -31.51
N SER A 2 -34.94 5.59 -32.40
CA SER A 2 -34.10 4.41 -32.07
C SER A 2 -32.69 4.73 -31.50
N ASN A 3 -32.16 5.94 -31.70
CA ASN A 3 -30.77 6.25 -31.31
C ASN A 3 -30.52 6.47 -29.80
N LYS A 4 -31.50 6.96 -29.04
CA LYS A 4 -31.27 7.33 -27.61
C LYS A 4 -31.05 6.13 -26.68
N LYS A 5 -31.65 4.96 -26.95
CA LYS A 5 -31.49 3.75 -26.10
C LYS A 5 -30.14 3.07 -26.28
N HIS A 6 -29.56 3.15 -27.49
CA HIS A 6 -28.27 2.54 -27.81
C HIS A 6 -27.10 3.37 -27.24
N ASP A 7 -27.24 4.70 -27.19
CA ASP A 7 -26.26 5.59 -26.55
C ASP A 7 -26.23 5.46 -25.03
N LEU A 8 -27.40 5.32 -24.39
CA LEU A 8 -27.50 5.23 -22.93
C LEU A 8 -26.86 3.94 -22.38
N THR A 9 -27.09 2.81 -23.05
CA THR A 9 -26.51 1.50 -22.67
C THR A 9 -25.00 1.45 -22.89
N PHE A 10 -24.50 2.13 -23.92
CA PHE A 10 -23.05 2.29 -24.15
C PHE A 10 -22.39 3.17 -23.08
N SER A 11 -23.05 4.26 -22.69
CA SER A 11 -22.61 5.16 -21.62
C SER A 11 -22.55 4.47 -20.25
N LEU A 12 -23.61 3.73 -19.88
CA LEU A 12 -23.68 2.98 -18.62
C LEU A 12 -22.60 1.89 -18.50
N ARG A 13 -22.34 1.13 -19.57
CA ARG A 13 -21.27 0.12 -19.57
C ARG A 13 -19.89 0.74 -19.37
N ARG A 14 -19.65 1.90 -19.97
CA ARG A 14 -18.37 2.62 -19.82
C ARG A 14 -18.17 3.11 -18.38
N ILE A 15 -19.22 3.65 -17.76
CA ILE A 15 -19.20 4.05 -16.34
C ILE A 15 -18.91 2.83 -15.45
N ALA A 16 -19.58 1.70 -15.70
CA ALA A 16 -19.34 0.48 -14.95
C ALA A 16 -17.88 -0.02 -15.06
N TYR A 17 -17.25 0.10 -16.22
CA TYR A 17 -15.83 -0.26 -16.37
C TYR A 17 -14.87 0.67 -15.66
N PHE A 18 -15.16 1.98 -15.62
CA PHE A 18 -14.39 2.91 -14.80
C PHE A 18 -14.56 2.63 -13.31
N PHE A 19 -15.76 2.27 -12.85
CA PHE A 19 -15.98 1.85 -11.48
C PHE A 19 -15.18 0.58 -11.14
N LEU A 20 -15.21 -0.43 -12.02
CA LEU A 20 -14.40 -1.64 -11.85
C LEU A 20 -12.89 -1.34 -11.85
N ALA A 21 -12.43 -0.39 -12.66
CA ALA A 21 -11.04 0.08 -12.63
C ALA A 21 -10.67 0.74 -11.29
N LEU A 22 -11.59 1.50 -10.69
CA LEU A 22 -11.40 2.08 -9.36
C LEU A 22 -11.38 1.01 -8.27
N VAL A 23 -12.24 -0.02 -8.36
CA VAL A 23 -12.20 -1.17 -7.45
C VAL A 23 -10.86 -1.92 -7.59
N MET A 24 -10.41 -2.18 -8.82
CA MET A 24 -9.09 -2.77 -9.08
C MET A 24 -7.96 -1.94 -8.47
N ALA A 25 -8.03 -0.60 -8.62
CA ALA A 25 -7.06 0.30 -8.01
C ALA A 25 -7.04 0.14 -6.48
N GLY A 26 -8.22 0.14 -5.85
CA GLY A 26 -8.36 -0.09 -4.40
C GLY A 26 -7.76 -1.43 -3.97
N CYS A 27 -7.98 -2.51 -4.72
CA CYS A 27 -7.39 -3.82 -4.43
C CYS A 27 -5.86 -3.80 -4.50
N VAL A 28 -5.28 -3.13 -5.50
CA VAL A 28 -3.81 -2.99 -5.63
C VAL A 28 -3.25 -2.19 -4.46
N VAL A 29 -3.85 -1.02 -4.17
CA VAL A 29 -3.43 -0.18 -3.04
C VAL A 29 -3.49 -0.96 -1.73
N LEU A 30 -4.59 -1.65 -1.45
CA LEU A 30 -4.77 -2.42 -0.22
C LEU A 30 -3.78 -3.58 -0.13
N SER A 31 -3.70 -4.42 -1.16
CA SER A 31 -2.82 -5.60 -1.13
C SER A 31 -1.34 -5.22 -1.00
N VAL A 32 -0.88 -4.19 -1.71
CA VAL A 32 0.52 -3.75 -1.65
C VAL A 32 0.81 -3.03 -0.34
N SER A 33 -0.06 -2.12 0.12
CA SER A 33 0.14 -1.40 1.38
C SER A 33 0.12 -2.36 2.57
N VAL A 34 -0.85 -3.29 2.62
CA VAL A 34 -0.89 -4.32 3.66
C VAL A 34 0.33 -5.24 3.56
N GLY A 35 0.73 -5.65 2.35
CA GLY A 35 1.91 -6.50 2.14
C GLY A 35 3.19 -5.85 2.66
N ILE A 36 3.46 -4.60 2.28
CA ILE A 36 4.64 -3.85 2.72
C ILE A 36 4.60 -3.60 4.22
N SER A 37 3.50 -3.04 4.73
CA SER A 37 3.36 -2.74 6.16
C SER A 37 3.50 -3.99 7.01
N SER A 38 2.82 -5.09 6.65
CA SER A 38 2.90 -6.35 7.40
C SER A 38 4.30 -6.97 7.36
N GLY A 39 4.97 -6.94 6.21
CA GLY A 39 6.33 -7.46 6.07
C GLY A 39 7.32 -6.68 6.94
N LEU A 40 7.26 -5.35 6.92
CA LEU A 40 8.18 -4.49 7.66
C LEU A 40 7.88 -4.45 9.17
N LEU A 41 6.60 -4.47 9.57
CA LEU A 41 6.23 -4.48 10.99
C LEU A 41 6.59 -5.81 11.65
N ARG A 42 6.52 -6.93 10.92
CA ARG A 42 6.93 -8.25 11.43
C ARG A 42 8.45 -8.46 11.44
N ASP A 43 9.21 -7.61 10.75
CA ASP A 43 10.66 -7.62 10.81
C ASP A 43 11.11 -6.92 12.09
N GLU A 44 11.43 -7.74 13.11
CA GLU A 44 11.90 -7.25 14.41
C GLU A 44 13.12 -6.33 14.26
N SER A 45 14.05 -6.64 13.35
CA SER A 45 15.24 -5.81 13.12
C SER A 45 14.90 -4.46 12.52
N PHE A 46 13.88 -4.40 11.65
CA PHE A 46 13.42 -3.15 11.07
C PHE A 46 12.86 -2.21 12.14
N VAL A 47 11.94 -2.70 12.96
CA VAL A 47 11.24 -1.91 14.00
C VAL A 47 12.18 -1.55 15.15
N GLN A 48 12.90 -2.53 15.70
CA GLN A 48 13.81 -2.32 16.84
C GLN A 48 14.87 -1.27 16.53
N LYS A 49 15.45 -1.29 15.32
CA LYS A 49 16.46 -0.30 14.90
C LYS A 49 15.94 1.14 14.89
N ARG A 50 14.64 1.36 14.67
CA ARG A 50 14.03 2.71 14.75
C ARG A 50 13.81 3.11 16.20
N PHE A 51 13.39 2.18 17.04
CA PHE A 51 13.24 2.42 18.48
C PHE A 51 14.57 2.75 19.15
N GLU A 52 15.66 2.08 18.76
CA GLU A 52 17.02 2.34 19.26
C GLU A 52 17.49 3.79 19.08
N LYS A 53 16.97 4.52 18.09
CA LYS A 53 17.30 5.95 17.88
C LYS A 53 16.91 6.81 19.09
N TYR A 54 15.95 6.36 19.89
CA TYR A 54 15.44 7.06 21.06
C TYR A 54 16.04 6.57 22.38
N ASN A 55 17.05 5.69 22.33
CA ASN A 55 17.68 5.11 23.53
C ASN A 55 18.21 6.17 24.50
N SER A 56 18.90 7.19 23.99
CA SER A 56 19.45 8.27 24.81
C SER A 56 18.36 9.14 25.43
N GLN A 57 17.27 9.39 24.70
CA GLN A 57 16.14 10.18 25.19
C GLN A 57 15.40 9.44 26.31
N LEU A 58 15.08 8.16 26.10
CA LEU A 58 14.40 7.37 27.12
C LEU A 58 15.28 7.18 28.37
N LEU A 59 16.60 7.03 28.20
CA LEU A 59 17.52 6.97 29.34
C LEU A 59 17.50 8.27 30.16
N ASP A 60 17.43 9.44 29.50
CA ASP A 60 17.35 10.73 30.18
C ASP A 60 16.02 10.91 30.92
N GLU A 61 14.90 10.53 30.30
CA GLU A 61 13.57 10.56 30.92
C GLU A 61 13.52 9.64 32.16
N VAL A 62 14.05 8.42 32.04
CA VAL A 62 14.15 7.45 33.14
C VAL A 62 15.04 7.98 34.26
N ASN A 63 16.23 8.49 33.95
CA ASN A 63 17.14 9.05 34.97
C ASN A 63 16.54 10.26 35.68
N THR A 64 15.78 11.09 34.95
CA THR A 64 15.08 12.25 35.51
C THR A 64 13.97 11.82 36.45
N ALA A 65 13.15 10.85 36.07
CA ALA A 65 12.09 10.31 36.93
C ALA A 65 12.67 9.66 38.21
N ILE A 66 13.71 8.86 38.05
CA ILE A 66 14.42 8.18 39.14
C ILE A 66 15.12 9.17 40.07
N ALA A 67 15.55 10.33 39.59
CA ALA A 67 16.11 11.35 40.48
C ALA A 67 15.13 11.78 41.58
N GLY A 68 13.82 11.75 41.33
CA GLY A 68 12.80 12.00 42.36
C GLY A 68 12.70 10.91 43.44
N VAL A 69 13.18 9.68 43.16
CA VAL A 69 13.26 8.61 44.15
C VAL A 69 14.29 8.95 45.23
N ALA A 70 15.43 9.51 44.81
CA ALA A 70 16.51 9.93 45.71
C ALA A 70 16.04 10.96 46.76
N ASP A 71 15.16 11.88 46.36
CA ASP A 71 14.58 12.88 47.26
C ASP A 71 13.69 12.24 48.35
N THR A 72 13.11 11.07 48.08
CA THR A 72 12.20 10.36 48.99
C THR A 72 12.94 9.39 49.90
N THR A 73 13.98 8.72 49.39
CA THR A 73 14.74 7.70 50.13
C THR A 73 15.93 8.28 50.91
N GLY A 74 16.38 9.48 50.55
CA GLY A 74 17.55 10.12 51.16
C GLY A 74 18.89 9.60 50.66
N LEU A 75 18.90 8.68 49.69
CA LEU A 75 20.11 8.19 49.02
C LEU A 75 20.50 9.12 47.86
N PRO A 76 21.80 9.31 47.56
CA PRO A 76 22.22 10.16 46.44
C PRO A 76 21.66 9.67 45.10
N THR A 77 21.23 10.58 44.23
CA THR A 77 20.71 10.28 42.87
C THR A 77 21.60 9.32 42.07
N LYS A 78 22.92 9.47 42.21
CA LYS A 78 23.92 8.60 41.54
C LYS A 78 23.79 7.11 41.88
N ALA A 79 23.25 6.78 43.06
CA ALA A 79 23.02 5.41 43.47
C ALA A 79 21.98 4.70 42.59
N TYR A 80 21.01 5.47 42.07
CA TYR A 80 19.94 4.95 41.22
C TYR A 80 20.25 5.10 39.73
N THR A 81 20.74 6.26 39.29
CA THR A 81 21.07 6.49 37.88
C THR A 81 22.25 5.65 37.40
N GLY A 82 23.10 5.16 38.31
CA GLY A 82 24.19 4.23 37.99
C GLY A 82 23.73 2.77 37.82
N ALA A 83 22.53 2.43 38.29
CA ALA A 83 21.98 1.07 38.20
C ALA A 83 21.41 0.75 36.80
N ILE A 84 20.96 1.79 36.08
CA ILE A 84 20.43 1.68 34.72
C ILE A 84 21.43 2.27 33.73
N GLN A 85 21.67 1.56 32.63
CA GLN A 85 22.61 1.94 31.59
C GLN A 85 21.92 1.87 30.23
N GLU A 86 22.55 2.45 29.21
CA GLU A 86 22.06 2.44 27.83
C GLU A 86 21.68 1.04 27.33
N GLY A 87 22.41 0.00 27.73
CA GLY A 87 22.10 -1.38 27.34
C GLY A 87 20.75 -1.87 27.87
N HIS A 88 20.37 -1.47 29.09
CA HIS A 88 19.11 -1.87 29.71
C HIS A 88 17.92 -1.16 29.04
N ILE A 89 18.06 0.12 28.74
CA ILE A 89 17.05 0.91 28.00
C ILE A 89 16.86 0.36 26.60
N ARG A 90 17.94 -0.07 25.94
CA ARG A 90 17.87 -0.71 24.61
C ARG A 90 17.04 -1.99 24.66
N THR A 91 17.22 -2.83 25.67
CA THR A 91 16.41 -4.03 25.86
C THR A 91 14.95 -3.70 26.10
N ALA A 92 14.65 -2.68 26.90
CA ALA A 92 13.27 -2.23 27.12
C ALA A 92 12.62 -1.75 25.81
N LEU A 93 13.33 -0.93 25.02
CA LEU A 93 12.89 -0.47 23.70
C LEU A 93 12.63 -1.63 22.74
N HIS A 94 13.45 -2.69 22.75
CA HIS A 94 13.23 -3.87 21.93
C HIS A 94 11.99 -4.65 22.33
N GLN A 95 11.77 -4.80 23.64
CA GLN A 95 10.57 -5.45 24.16
C GLN A 95 9.32 -4.66 23.80
N ALA A 96 9.33 -3.34 24.02
CA ALA A 96 8.25 -2.44 23.62
C ALA A 96 7.98 -2.56 22.12
N ALA A 97 9.00 -2.45 21.26
CA ALA A 97 8.87 -2.60 19.81
C ALA A 97 8.16 -3.91 19.40
N ASN A 98 8.55 -5.02 20.02
CA ASN A 98 7.96 -6.33 19.73
C ASN A 98 6.51 -6.45 20.23
N ASN A 99 6.23 -5.91 21.41
CA ASN A 99 4.91 -5.93 22.03
C ASN A 99 3.92 -5.07 21.26
N ILE A 100 4.32 -3.85 20.88
CA ILE A 100 3.54 -2.90 20.07
C ILE A 100 3.08 -3.53 18.75
N VAL A 101 4.00 -4.18 18.05
CA VAL A 101 3.69 -4.86 16.77
C VAL A 101 2.63 -5.95 16.97
N LYS A 102 2.67 -6.65 18.10
CA LYS A 102 1.75 -7.74 18.46
C LYS A 102 0.44 -7.25 19.10
N GLY A 103 0.40 -6.00 19.55
CA GLY A 103 -0.70 -5.41 20.31
C GLY A 103 -0.75 -5.93 21.76
N TYR A 104 0.41 -6.11 22.39
CA TYR A 104 0.55 -6.50 23.79
C TYR A 104 1.03 -5.32 24.63
N ASP A 105 0.61 -5.30 25.89
CA ASP A 105 1.08 -4.36 26.88
C ASP A 105 2.53 -4.63 27.25
N THR A 106 3.21 -3.60 27.72
CA THR A 106 4.57 -3.71 28.26
C THR A 106 4.54 -3.34 29.73
N ASP A 107 4.69 -4.35 30.59
CA ASP A 107 4.68 -4.20 32.04
C ASP A 107 5.98 -4.78 32.63
N TYR A 108 6.62 -3.98 33.48
CA TYR A 108 7.86 -4.29 34.17
C TYR A 108 7.70 -4.44 35.68
N THR A 109 6.48 -4.29 36.22
CA THR A 109 6.20 -4.29 37.67
C THR A 109 6.74 -5.55 38.37
N GLU A 110 6.58 -6.73 37.75
CA GLU A 110 7.08 -8.00 38.30
C GLU A 110 8.46 -8.42 37.76
N SER A 111 9.21 -7.49 37.14
CA SER A 111 10.49 -7.81 36.52
C SER A 111 11.59 -8.09 37.54
N LYS A 112 11.86 -9.38 37.76
CA LYS A 112 12.98 -9.86 38.62
C LYS A 112 14.35 -9.32 38.18
N TYR A 113 14.52 -9.07 36.88
CA TYR A 113 15.76 -8.53 36.33
C TYR A 113 15.94 -7.06 36.70
N LEU A 114 14.89 -6.25 36.53
CA LEU A 114 14.93 -4.83 36.83
C LEU A 114 15.13 -4.58 38.33
N TYR A 115 14.41 -5.34 39.17
CA TYR A 115 14.66 -5.37 40.61
C TYR A 115 16.11 -5.75 40.94
N GLY A 116 16.65 -6.78 40.28
CA GLY A 116 18.04 -7.21 40.46
C GLY A 116 19.07 -6.12 40.09
N TYR A 117 18.79 -5.30 39.06
CA TYR A 117 19.65 -4.19 38.66
C TYR A 117 19.68 -3.09 39.73
N TYR A 118 18.51 -2.63 40.18
CA TYR A 118 18.45 -1.61 41.24
C TYR A 118 19.02 -2.11 42.56
N ARG A 119 18.66 -3.33 42.98
CA ARG A 119 19.15 -3.90 44.23
C ARG A 119 20.67 -4.02 44.23
N THR A 120 21.24 -4.54 43.15
CA THR A 120 22.70 -4.68 43.03
C THR A 120 23.39 -3.32 42.94
N GLY A 121 22.84 -2.39 42.14
CA GLY A 121 23.38 -1.05 41.96
C GLY A 121 23.41 -0.25 43.27
N LEU A 122 22.28 -0.23 43.99
CA LEU A 122 22.15 0.43 45.28
C LEU A 122 23.11 -0.16 46.33
N LEU A 123 23.16 -1.50 46.43
CA LEU A 123 24.03 -2.19 47.37
C LEU A 123 25.51 -1.87 47.11
N ASN A 124 25.94 -1.91 45.85
CA ASN A 124 27.31 -1.62 45.47
C ASN A 124 27.67 -0.16 45.75
N TYR A 125 26.80 0.77 45.35
CA TYR A 125 27.02 2.20 45.59
C TYR A 125 27.13 2.52 47.09
N CYS A 126 26.22 1.98 47.92
CA CYS A 126 26.24 2.22 49.36
C CYS A 126 27.50 1.64 50.01
N LYS A 127 27.92 0.44 49.60
CA LYS A 127 29.18 -0.18 50.09
C LYS A 127 30.41 0.63 49.69
N GLU A 128 30.51 1.09 48.45
CA GLU A 128 31.65 1.85 47.94
C GLU A 128 31.78 3.23 48.61
N ASN A 129 30.66 3.83 49.02
CA ASN A 129 30.63 5.16 49.63
C ASN A 129 30.47 5.14 51.17
N GLY A 130 30.49 3.95 51.79
CA GLY A 130 30.37 3.81 53.24
C GLY A 130 29.01 4.25 53.81
N ILE A 131 27.95 4.18 52.99
CA ILE A 131 26.59 4.53 53.39
C ILE A 131 25.94 3.28 54.03
N PRO A 132 25.52 3.34 55.31
CA PRO A 132 24.81 2.23 55.92
C PRO A 132 23.42 2.08 55.32
N ILE A 133 23.06 0.86 54.92
CA ILE A 133 21.73 0.51 54.40
C ILE A 133 21.33 -0.87 54.95
N THR A 134 20.10 -0.98 55.45
CA THR A 134 19.54 -2.26 55.90
C THR A 134 18.97 -3.05 54.73
N GLU A 135 18.76 -4.36 54.92
CA GLU A 135 18.13 -5.19 53.87
C GLU A 135 16.68 -4.75 53.59
N ASP A 136 15.93 -4.35 54.62
CA ASP A 136 14.55 -3.88 54.46
C ASP A 136 14.48 -2.56 53.66
N GLU A 137 15.40 -1.63 53.92
CA GLU A 137 15.54 -0.38 53.13
C GLU A 137 15.95 -0.68 51.70
N LEU A 138 16.92 -1.58 51.50
CA LEU A 138 17.37 -1.98 50.18
C LEU A 138 16.24 -2.59 49.35
N VAL A 139 15.42 -3.47 49.93
CA VAL A 139 14.26 -4.06 49.26
C VAL A 139 13.23 -2.99 48.91
N ARG A 140 12.82 -2.18 49.88
CA ARG A 140 11.81 -1.12 49.70
C ARG A 140 12.23 -0.14 48.61
N ASP A 141 13.46 0.38 48.69
CA ASP A 141 13.95 1.42 47.78
C ASP A 141 14.21 0.86 46.37
N SER A 142 14.58 -0.42 46.25
CA SER A 142 14.69 -1.10 44.96
C SER A 142 13.32 -1.32 44.31
N CYS A 143 12.31 -1.75 45.09
CA CYS A 143 10.95 -1.89 44.57
C CYS A 143 10.37 -0.54 44.12
N PHE A 144 10.57 0.52 44.91
CA PHE A 144 10.09 1.84 44.52
C PHE A 144 10.76 2.37 43.24
N ALA A 145 12.06 2.10 43.05
CA ALA A 145 12.74 2.43 41.80
C ALA A 145 12.24 1.60 40.59
N VAL A 146 11.84 0.35 40.81
CA VAL A 146 11.18 -0.48 39.78
C VAL A 146 9.82 0.11 39.39
N ASP A 147 9.01 0.52 40.37
CA ASP A 147 7.70 1.11 40.12
C ASP A 147 7.84 2.42 39.32
N VAL A 148 8.75 3.32 39.71
CA VAL A 148 9.01 4.58 38.99
C VAL A 148 9.53 4.32 37.57
N PHE A 149 10.37 3.30 37.38
CA PHE A 149 10.78 2.89 36.04
C PHE A 149 9.60 2.40 35.22
N ASN A 150 8.72 1.57 35.80
CA ASN A 150 7.54 1.08 35.10
C ASN A 150 6.56 2.20 34.76
N ASP A 151 6.37 3.19 35.61
CA ASP A 151 5.54 4.36 35.31
C ASP A 151 6.11 5.22 34.17
N THR A 152 7.42 5.14 33.93
CA THR A 152 8.11 5.90 32.87
C THR A 152 8.22 5.12 31.56
N VAL A 153 8.32 3.78 31.62
CA VAL A 153 8.70 2.90 30.50
C VAL A 153 7.64 1.85 30.16
N GLY A 154 6.78 1.52 31.11
CA GLY A 154 5.63 0.63 30.95
C GLY A 154 4.52 1.32 30.16
N ASP A 155 3.86 0.56 29.30
CA ASP A 155 2.88 1.09 28.35
C ASP A 155 1.69 0.15 28.21
N GLU A 156 0.50 0.74 28.24
CA GLU A 156 -0.75 0.06 27.95
C GLU A 156 -1.11 0.23 26.46
N SER A 157 -1.39 -0.87 25.79
CA SER A 157 -1.82 -0.89 24.41
C SER A 157 -3.18 -0.21 24.26
N THR A 158 -3.23 0.92 23.55
CA THR A 158 -4.51 1.56 23.23
C THR A 158 -5.36 0.70 22.29
N LYS A 159 -6.69 0.84 22.33
CA LYS A 159 -7.60 0.14 21.39
C LYS A 159 -7.25 0.35 19.91
N ASN A 160 -6.62 1.47 19.57
CA ASN A 160 -6.20 1.79 18.20
C ASN A 160 -5.01 0.94 17.75
N ILE A 161 -4.08 0.61 18.67
CA ILE A 161 -2.94 -0.26 18.38
C ILE A 161 -3.37 -1.70 18.13
N ILE A 162 -4.44 -2.15 18.80
CA ILE A 162 -5.01 -3.50 18.60
C ILE A 162 -5.62 -3.64 17.20
N ILE A 163 -6.37 -2.64 16.72
CA ILE A 163 -6.94 -2.65 15.36
C ILE A 163 -5.83 -2.62 14.31
N PHE A 164 -4.81 -1.80 14.54
CA PHE A 164 -3.62 -1.73 13.69
C PHE A 164 -2.90 -3.09 13.65
N ALA A 165 -2.60 -3.70 14.80
CA ALA A 165 -1.94 -5.00 14.92
C ALA A 165 -2.78 -6.12 14.28
N LEU A 166 -4.11 -6.10 14.42
CA LEU A 166 -4.98 -7.07 13.76
C LEU A 166 -4.93 -6.99 12.23
N THR A 167 -4.97 -5.76 11.71
CA THR A 167 -5.05 -5.50 10.26
C THR A 167 -3.72 -5.77 9.55
N TYR A 168 -2.61 -5.33 10.16
CA TYR A 168 -1.30 -5.35 9.53
C TYR A 168 -0.37 -6.45 10.05
N THR A 169 -0.53 -6.91 11.30
CA THR A 169 0.38 -7.90 11.89
C THR A 169 -0.23 -9.28 11.99
N ASN A 170 -1.49 -9.44 12.41
CA ASN A 170 -2.02 -10.76 12.78
C ASN A 170 -2.71 -11.50 11.64
N LYS A 171 -3.51 -10.81 10.80
CA LYS A 171 -4.22 -11.45 9.67
C LYS A 171 -4.03 -10.75 8.30
N PRO A 172 -2.82 -10.29 7.93
CA PRO A 172 -2.61 -9.54 6.69
C PRO A 172 -2.89 -10.37 5.43
N LEU A 173 -2.60 -11.68 5.45
CA LEU A 173 -2.81 -12.59 4.32
C LEU A 173 -4.27 -12.66 3.87
N MET A 174 -5.23 -12.64 4.80
CA MET A 174 -6.65 -12.69 4.45
C MET A 174 -7.07 -11.46 3.65
N THR A 175 -6.60 -10.28 4.06
CA THR A 175 -6.86 -9.01 3.36
C THR A 175 -6.24 -9.00 1.97
N ILE A 176 -5.01 -9.50 1.83
CA ILE A 176 -4.32 -9.61 0.53
C ILE A 176 -5.07 -10.58 -0.39
N ILE A 177 -5.40 -11.79 0.08
CA ILE A 177 -6.11 -12.81 -0.71
C ILE A 177 -7.46 -12.28 -1.18
N PHE A 178 -8.24 -11.67 -0.28
CA PHE A 178 -9.54 -11.10 -0.64
C PHE A 178 -9.41 -10.00 -1.70
N SER A 179 -8.40 -9.13 -1.58
CA SER A 179 -8.12 -8.08 -2.57
C SER A 179 -7.76 -8.67 -3.94
N VAL A 180 -6.93 -9.73 -3.98
CA VAL A 180 -6.55 -10.40 -5.22
C VAL A 180 -7.76 -11.08 -5.88
N LEU A 181 -8.63 -11.73 -5.10
CA LEU A 181 -9.84 -12.36 -5.63
C LEU A 181 -10.80 -11.34 -6.24
N ILE A 182 -11.01 -10.18 -5.58
CA ILE A 182 -11.83 -9.09 -6.13
C ILE A 182 -11.20 -8.53 -7.42
N PHE A 183 -9.88 -8.35 -7.44
CA PHE A 183 -9.18 -7.89 -8.63
C PHE A 183 -9.41 -8.83 -9.82
N ILE A 184 -9.23 -10.14 -9.63
CA ILE A 184 -9.47 -11.16 -10.67
C ILE A 184 -10.93 -11.14 -11.11
N ALA A 185 -11.88 -11.05 -10.17
CA ALA A 185 -13.29 -10.96 -10.49
C ALA A 185 -13.61 -9.73 -11.37
N CYS A 186 -13.03 -8.57 -11.07
CA CYS A 186 -13.18 -7.36 -11.90
C CYS A 186 -12.67 -7.58 -13.33
N VAL A 187 -11.49 -8.20 -13.48
CA VAL A 187 -10.93 -8.53 -14.80
C VAL A 187 -11.85 -9.47 -15.57
N LEU A 188 -12.37 -10.52 -14.94
CA LEU A 188 -13.28 -11.48 -15.56
C LEU A 188 -14.61 -10.82 -15.98
N ILE A 189 -15.17 -9.94 -15.15
CA ILE A 189 -16.39 -9.20 -15.48
C ILE A 189 -16.16 -8.31 -16.71
N ILE A 190 -15.04 -7.59 -16.78
CA ILE A 190 -14.69 -6.76 -17.93
C ILE A 190 -14.50 -7.62 -19.19
N ASP A 191 -13.82 -8.77 -19.08
CA ASP A 191 -13.57 -9.66 -20.21
C ASP A 191 -14.88 -10.23 -20.78
N PHE A 192 -15.76 -10.74 -19.91
CA PHE A 192 -17.03 -11.33 -20.29
C PHE A 192 -17.99 -10.31 -20.92
N THR A 193 -18.10 -9.12 -20.34
CA THR A 193 -19.04 -8.08 -20.80
C THR A 193 -18.53 -7.30 -22.03
N SER A 194 -17.22 -7.34 -22.30
CA SER A 194 -16.61 -6.71 -23.48
C SER A 194 -16.60 -7.60 -24.72
N TYR A 195 -17.12 -8.83 -24.64
CA TYR A 195 -17.14 -9.84 -25.71
C TYR A 195 -15.75 -10.07 -26.34
N GLY A 196 -14.71 -10.13 -25.50
CA GLY A 196 -13.35 -10.41 -25.97
C GLY A 196 -12.66 -9.27 -26.75
N LYS A 197 -13.26 -8.08 -26.82
CA LYS A 197 -12.49 -6.89 -27.24
C LYS A 197 -11.49 -6.61 -26.11
N HIS A 198 -10.17 -6.75 -26.35
CA HIS A 198 -9.06 -6.54 -25.38
C HIS A 198 -8.97 -5.14 -24.69
N LYS A 199 -10.08 -4.42 -24.53
CA LYS A 199 -10.25 -3.23 -23.68
C LYS A 199 -9.96 -3.49 -22.21
N LYS A 200 -9.92 -4.76 -21.76
CA LYS A 200 -9.56 -5.12 -20.38
C LYS A 200 -8.19 -4.58 -19.96
N PHE A 201 -7.23 -4.53 -20.89
CA PHE A 201 -5.90 -4.01 -20.60
C PHE A 201 -5.86 -2.48 -20.47
N ASP A 202 -6.78 -1.76 -21.12
CA ASP A 202 -6.93 -0.31 -20.90
C ASP A 202 -7.44 -0.04 -19.48
N TYR A 203 -8.49 -0.74 -19.04
CA TYR A 203 -9.05 -0.55 -17.70
C TYR A 203 -8.15 -1.07 -16.59
N MET A 204 -7.39 -2.16 -16.84
CA MET A 204 -6.36 -2.63 -15.93
C MET A 204 -5.20 -1.63 -15.82
N GLY A 205 -4.73 -1.10 -16.95
CA GLY A 205 -3.71 -0.06 -16.97
C GLY A 205 -4.16 1.22 -16.25
N MET A 206 -5.39 1.67 -16.49
CA MET A 206 -5.99 2.79 -15.75
C MET A 206 -6.08 2.50 -14.25
N GLY A 207 -6.50 1.30 -13.85
CA GLY A 207 -6.55 0.90 -12.44
C GLY A 207 -5.16 0.93 -11.78
N LEU A 208 -4.11 0.50 -12.49
CA LEU A 208 -2.72 0.57 -12.00
C LEU A 208 -2.21 2.02 -11.92
N ILE A 209 -2.54 2.87 -12.88
CA ILE A 209 -2.21 4.31 -12.82
C ILE A 209 -2.86 4.93 -11.59
N THR A 210 -4.18 4.77 -11.42
CA THR A 210 -4.92 5.30 -10.25
C THR A 210 -4.36 4.74 -8.93
N ALA A 211 -4.00 3.46 -8.89
CA ALA A 211 -3.39 2.86 -7.70
C ALA A 211 -2.02 3.50 -7.39
N GLY A 212 -1.16 3.62 -8.40
CA GLY A 212 0.15 4.25 -8.27
C GLY A 212 0.05 5.71 -7.83
N GLU A 213 -0.87 6.48 -8.41
CA GLU A 213 -1.16 7.86 -7.99
C GLU A 213 -1.61 7.91 -6.53
N ALA A 214 -2.56 7.07 -6.12
CA ALA A 214 -3.03 7.02 -4.74
C ALA A 214 -1.89 6.67 -3.76
N MET A 215 -1.04 5.70 -4.12
CA MET A 215 0.11 5.27 -3.32
C MET A 215 1.25 6.30 -3.27
N VAL A 216 1.26 7.30 -4.15
CA VAL A 216 2.22 8.40 -4.09
C VAL A 216 1.61 9.60 -3.36
N ILE A 217 0.43 10.02 -3.77
CA ILE A 217 -0.23 11.24 -3.29
C ILE A 217 -0.64 11.10 -1.83
N LEU A 218 -1.28 9.99 -1.44
CA LEU A 218 -1.77 9.83 -0.05
C LEU A 218 -0.61 9.82 0.97
N PRO A 219 0.50 9.09 0.75
CA PRO A 219 1.66 9.19 1.63
C PRO A 219 2.31 10.57 1.67
N ILE A 220 2.40 11.29 0.54
CA ILE A 220 2.89 12.68 0.53
C ILE A 220 2.04 13.55 1.46
N PHE A 221 0.71 13.49 1.33
CA PHE A 221 -0.19 14.24 2.20
C PHE A 221 -0.05 13.83 3.67
N ALA A 222 0.03 12.53 3.96
CA ALA A 222 0.19 12.03 5.33
C ALA A 222 1.50 12.53 5.97
N LEU A 223 2.60 12.56 5.21
CA LEU A 223 3.90 13.06 5.67
C LEU A 223 3.89 14.58 5.87
N LEU A 224 3.32 15.35 4.93
CA LEU A 224 3.23 16.81 5.02
C LEU A 224 2.37 17.26 6.20
N MET A 225 1.25 16.56 6.45
CA MET A 225 0.35 16.82 7.58
C MET A 225 0.89 16.28 8.90
N LYS A 226 2.06 15.62 8.89
CA LYS A 226 2.67 14.93 10.05
C LYS A 226 1.70 13.97 10.75
N TYR A 227 0.83 13.32 9.98
CA TYR A 227 -0.28 12.52 10.50
C TYR A 227 0.20 11.39 11.43
N THR A 228 1.32 10.75 11.09
CA THR A 228 1.95 9.69 11.90
C THR A 228 2.39 10.16 13.28
N SER A 229 2.88 11.39 13.40
CA SER A 229 3.30 11.97 14.69
C SER A 229 2.13 12.44 15.55
N THR A 230 0.95 12.65 14.95
CA THR A 230 -0.27 13.04 15.68
C THR A 230 -1.08 11.85 16.17
N LEU A 231 -0.75 10.64 15.70
CA LEU A 231 -1.40 9.42 16.17
C LEU A 231 -0.77 9.01 17.49
N ARG A 232 -1.47 9.27 18.59
CA ARG A 232 -1.15 8.68 19.90
C ARG A 232 -1.65 7.24 19.92
N PHE A 233 -0.73 6.31 19.72
CA PHE A 233 -0.98 4.88 19.82
C PHE A 233 -0.66 4.34 21.22
N MET A 234 0.13 5.08 21.98
CA MET A 234 0.70 4.71 23.27
C MET A 234 0.65 5.90 24.22
N ASP A 235 0.81 5.65 25.51
CA ASP A 235 0.83 6.70 26.52
C ASP A 235 2.24 7.32 26.66
N ILE A 236 3.27 6.54 26.34
CA ILE A 236 4.66 7.01 26.33
C ILE A 236 5.01 7.74 25.03
N ASP A 237 5.42 9.00 25.16
CA ASP A 237 5.73 9.88 24.02
C ASP A 237 6.92 9.37 23.19
N VAL A 238 7.97 8.83 23.84
CA VAL A 238 9.13 8.24 23.13
C VAL A 238 8.70 7.12 22.18
N TYR A 239 7.83 6.22 22.63
CA TYR A 239 7.36 5.13 21.78
C TYR A 239 6.49 5.65 20.65
N ASN A 240 5.64 6.66 20.89
CA ASN A 240 4.85 7.28 19.83
C ASN A 240 5.75 7.89 18.75
N MET A 241 6.83 8.58 19.13
CA MET A 241 7.80 9.13 18.18
C MET A 241 8.52 8.02 17.39
N ALA A 242 8.95 6.95 18.08
CA ALA A 242 9.60 5.81 17.44
C ALA A 242 8.66 5.09 16.44
N LEU A 243 7.41 4.85 16.82
CA LEU A 243 6.41 4.26 15.95
C LEU A 243 6.06 5.18 14.78
N ALA A 244 5.98 6.49 15.00
CA ALA A 244 5.77 7.46 13.92
C ALA A 244 6.91 7.41 12.88
N ASP A 245 8.17 7.27 13.31
CA ASP A 245 9.32 7.09 12.42
C ASP A 245 9.22 5.78 11.62
N VAL A 246 8.79 4.68 12.25
CA VAL A 246 8.52 3.39 11.57
C VAL A 246 7.44 3.57 10.50
N LEU A 247 6.32 4.18 10.84
CA LEU A 247 5.21 4.43 9.90
C LEU A 247 5.63 5.37 8.76
N ASN A 248 6.44 6.39 9.05
CA ASN A 248 6.97 7.30 8.04
C ASN A 248 7.86 6.57 7.02
N ASP A 249 8.72 5.67 7.47
CA ASP A 249 9.56 4.87 6.59
C ASP A 249 8.73 3.90 5.73
N ILE A 250 7.70 3.26 6.32
CA ILE A 250 6.75 2.43 5.57
C ILE A 250 6.05 3.25 4.47
N LEU A 251 5.56 4.46 4.79
CA LEU A 251 4.92 5.35 3.83
C LEU A 251 5.85 5.73 2.66
N LYS A 252 7.14 5.99 2.93
CA LYS A 252 8.14 6.26 1.88
C LYS A 252 8.36 5.04 0.97
N ILE A 253 8.37 3.83 1.53
CA ILE A 253 8.53 2.59 0.75
C ILE A 253 7.28 2.34 -0.11
N ILE A 254 6.08 2.53 0.44
CA ILE A 254 4.82 2.46 -0.30
C ILE A 254 4.84 3.45 -1.47
N MET A 255 5.32 4.68 -1.24
CA MET A 255 5.47 5.69 -2.29
C MET A 255 6.43 5.23 -3.40
N ALA A 256 7.59 4.69 -3.05
CA ALA A 256 8.56 4.17 -4.03
C ALA A 256 7.96 3.04 -4.88
N VAL A 257 7.23 2.11 -4.27
CA VAL A 257 6.53 1.04 -4.98
C VAL A 257 5.37 1.60 -5.83
N GLY A 258 4.67 2.62 -5.34
CA GLY A 258 3.62 3.33 -6.07
C GLY A 258 4.12 3.92 -7.39
N VAL A 259 5.33 4.50 -7.41
CA VAL A 259 5.96 5.00 -8.65
C VAL A 259 6.19 3.86 -9.66
N VAL A 260 6.65 2.70 -9.20
CA VAL A 260 6.85 1.53 -10.07
C VAL A 260 5.52 1.05 -10.66
N ILE A 261 4.48 0.94 -9.84
CA ILE A 261 3.14 0.53 -10.28
C ILE A 261 2.56 1.52 -11.29
N LEU A 262 2.75 2.83 -11.06
CA LEU A 262 2.34 3.88 -11.98
C LEU A 262 3.01 3.74 -13.35
N VAL A 263 4.32 3.50 -13.40
CA VAL A 263 5.06 3.27 -14.64
C VAL A 263 4.53 2.04 -15.38
N ILE A 264 4.29 0.93 -14.67
CA ILE A 264 3.71 -0.29 -15.26
C ILE A 264 2.34 0.02 -15.89
N GLY A 265 1.48 0.75 -15.18
CA GLY A 265 0.17 1.17 -15.69
C GLY A 265 0.26 2.02 -16.96
N ILE A 266 1.15 3.03 -16.98
CA ILE A 266 1.36 3.88 -18.16
C ILE A 266 1.86 3.06 -19.35
N VAL A 267 2.85 2.20 -19.17
CA VAL A 267 3.41 1.34 -20.23
C VAL A 267 2.31 0.44 -20.80
N MET A 268 1.47 -0.13 -19.94
CA MET A 268 0.37 -1.00 -20.33
C MET A 268 -0.65 -0.28 -21.22
N VAL A 269 -1.10 0.92 -20.83
CA VAL A 269 -2.03 1.73 -21.63
C VAL A 269 -1.37 2.17 -22.94
N ALA A 270 -0.12 2.62 -22.91
CA ALA A 270 0.60 3.08 -24.10
C ALA A 270 0.79 1.96 -25.14
N TYR A 271 1.15 0.76 -24.69
CA TYR A 271 1.32 -0.40 -25.56
C TYR A 271 -0.01 -0.85 -26.16
N ASN A 272 -1.08 -0.87 -25.37
CA ASN A 272 -2.41 -1.24 -25.85
C ASN A 272 -2.93 -0.22 -26.87
N TYR A 273 -2.76 1.09 -26.61
CA TYR A 273 -3.13 2.14 -27.54
C TYR A 273 -2.40 2.00 -28.90
N ARG A 274 -1.08 1.76 -28.88
CA ARG A 274 -0.29 1.53 -30.09
C ARG A 274 -0.76 0.29 -30.87
N TYR A 275 -1.04 -0.81 -30.18
CA TYR A 275 -1.55 -2.03 -30.80
C TYR A 275 -2.89 -1.78 -31.51
N TYR A 276 -3.82 -1.09 -30.83
CA TYR A 276 -5.13 -0.79 -31.40
C TYR A 276 -5.08 0.22 -32.55
N SER A 277 -4.26 1.26 -32.44
CA SER A 277 -4.06 2.23 -33.52
C SER A 277 -3.62 1.54 -34.81
N LYS A 278 -2.60 0.66 -34.74
CA LYS A 278 -2.14 -0.14 -35.89
C LYS A 278 -3.21 -1.10 -36.41
N LYS A 279 -3.95 -1.76 -35.52
CA LYS A 279 -5.03 -2.69 -35.91
C LYS A 279 -6.17 -1.96 -36.63
N THR A 280 -6.54 -0.77 -36.17
CA THR A 280 -7.58 0.05 -36.80
C THR A 280 -7.13 0.56 -38.16
N GLU A 281 -5.86 0.97 -38.30
CA GLU A 281 -5.28 1.37 -39.59
C GLU A 281 -5.28 0.21 -40.60
N PHE A 282 -4.86 -0.99 -40.16
CA PHE A 282 -4.90 -2.20 -40.98
C PHE A 282 -6.33 -2.54 -41.44
N LEU A 283 -7.30 -2.57 -40.52
CA LEU A 283 -8.69 -2.87 -40.84
C LEU A 283 -9.33 -1.81 -41.75
N ARG A 284 -8.99 -0.52 -41.57
CA ARG A 284 -9.45 0.56 -42.45
C ARG A 284 -8.87 0.41 -43.84
N THR A 285 -7.60 0.00 -43.94
CA THR A 285 -6.93 -0.26 -45.21
C THR A 285 -7.59 -1.45 -45.92
N GLU A 286 -7.85 -2.54 -45.21
CA GLU A 286 -8.54 -3.72 -45.75
C GLU A 286 -9.96 -3.37 -46.22
N HIS A 287 -10.72 -2.60 -45.43
CA HIS A 287 -12.05 -2.14 -45.83
C HIS A 287 -11.99 -1.25 -47.08
N ASN A 288 -11.03 -0.32 -47.16
CA ASN A 288 -10.88 0.55 -48.33
C ASN A 288 -10.51 -0.26 -49.58
N ILE A 289 -9.66 -1.29 -49.45
CA ILE A 289 -9.32 -2.20 -50.56
C ILE A 289 -10.56 -2.99 -50.99
N ARG A 290 -11.31 -3.57 -50.06
CA ARG A 290 -12.54 -4.31 -50.37
C ARG A 290 -13.59 -3.42 -51.04
N ALA A 291 -13.76 -2.18 -50.58
CA ALA A 291 -14.69 -1.22 -51.18
C ALA A 291 -14.30 -0.89 -52.62
N LYS A 292 -13.01 -0.61 -52.88
CA LYS A 292 -12.50 -0.37 -54.25
C LYS A 292 -12.72 -1.56 -55.18
N LEU A 293 -12.43 -2.77 -54.71
CA LEU A 293 -12.64 -3.99 -55.50
C LEU A 293 -14.11 -4.20 -55.88
N ILE A 294 -15.04 -3.89 -54.97
CA ILE A 294 -16.48 -3.96 -55.25
C ILE A 294 -16.90 -2.93 -56.29
N ASP A 295 -16.38 -1.70 -56.20
CA ASP A 295 -16.67 -0.64 -57.17
C ASP A 295 -16.08 -0.96 -58.56
N GLU A 296 -14.84 -1.46 -58.64
CA GLU A 296 -14.20 -1.92 -59.89
C GLU A 296 -14.96 -3.08 -60.54
N GLN A 297 -15.41 -4.06 -59.75
CA GLN A 297 -16.26 -5.14 -60.24
C GLN A 297 -17.58 -4.59 -60.80
N ARG A 298 -18.19 -3.64 -60.10
CA ARG A 298 -19.46 -3.03 -60.53
C ARG A 298 -19.32 -2.24 -61.82
N GLU A 299 -18.21 -1.53 -62.02
CA GLU A 299 -17.90 -0.84 -63.28
C GLU A 299 -17.64 -1.82 -64.41
N SER A 300 -16.80 -2.85 -64.20
CA SER A 300 -16.55 -3.90 -65.20
C SER A 300 -17.83 -4.60 -65.64
N HIS A 301 -18.75 -4.89 -64.73
CA HIS A 301 -20.04 -5.49 -65.05
C HIS A 301 -20.92 -4.56 -65.91
N LYS A 302 -20.90 -3.25 -65.65
CA LYS A 302 -21.62 -2.27 -66.48
C LYS A 302 -21.05 -2.16 -67.88
N GLU A 303 -19.73 -2.14 -68.01
CA GLU A 303 -19.05 -2.09 -69.32
C GLU A 303 -19.33 -3.33 -70.16
N GLN A 304 -19.31 -4.52 -69.54
CA GLN A 304 -19.67 -5.77 -70.21
C GLN A 304 -21.12 -5.77 -70.69
N PHE A 305 -22.04 -5.25 -69.88
CA PHE A 305 -23.45 -5.15 -70.27
C PHE A 305 -23.66 -4.18 -71.43
N ALA A 306 -23.00 -3.01 -71.40
CA ALA A 306 -23.05 -2.03 -72.48
C ALA A 306 -22.46 -2.55 -73.79
N ARG A 307 -21.36 -3.32 -73.73
CA ARG A 307 -20.79 -4.00 -74.91
C ARG A 307 -21.72 -5.07 -75.47
N ALA A 308 -22.32 -5.90 -74.61
CA ALA A 308 -23.27 -6.91 -75.04
C ALA A 308 -24.53 -6.29 -75.69
N GLU A 309 -24.98 -5.14 -75.20
CA GLU A 309 -26.09 -4.38 -75.77
C GLU A 309 -25.72 -3.78 -77.14
N MET A 310 -24.54 -3.19 -77.30
CA MET A 310 -24.05 -2.73 -78.61
C MET A 310 -23.89 -3.88 -79.60
N GLU A 311 -23.35 -5.03 -79.18
CA GLU A 311 -23.23 -6.23 -80.03
C GLU A 311 -24.59 -6.84 -80.40
N ALA A 312 -25.62 -6.67 -79.57
CA ALA A 312 -26.99 -7.06 -79.90
C ALA A 312 -27.59 -6.13 -80.96
N ILE A 313 -27.41 -4.81 -80.79
CA ILE A 313 -27.85 -3.79 -81.74
C ILE A 313 -27.17 -3.98 -83.11
N ASP A 314 -25.85 -4.20 -83.14
CA ASP A 314 -25.12 -4.44 -84.39
C ASP A 314 -25.58 -5.73 -85.09
N ARG A 315 -25.88 -6.79 -84.33
CA ARG A 315 -26.44 -8.02 -84.89
C ARG A 315 -27.82 -7.80 -85.50
N ASP A 316 -28.68 -7.04 -84.82
CA ASP A 316 -30.02 -6.71 -85.33
C ASP A 316 -29.94 -5.84 -86.60
N ILE A 317 -29.03 -4.86 -86.66
CA ILE A 317 -28.79 -4.05 -87.86
C ILE A 317 -28.31 -4.92 -89.02
N THR A 318 -27.33 -5.80 -88.78
CA THR A 318 -26.77 -6.69 -89.80
C THR A 318 -27.79 -7.73 -90.29
N ALA A 319 -28.71 -8.18 -89.45
CA ALA A 319 -29.81 -9.08 -89.82
C ALA A 319 -30.85 -8.36 -90.70
N ASN A 320 -31.21 -7.13 -90.35
CA ASN A 320 -32.17 -6.31 -91.09
C ASN A 320 -31.66 -5.91 -92.48
N ASP A 321 -30.36 -5.65 -92.61
CA ASP A 321 -29.73 -5.38 -93.91
C ASP A 321 -29.67 -6.62 -94.81
N LYS A 322 -29.55 -7.82 -94.24
CA LYS A 322 -29.65 -9.08 -95.01
C LYS A 322 -31.08 -9.35 -95.50
N GLU A 323 -32.11 -9.01 -94.73
CA GLU A 323 -33.51 -9.14 -95.16
C GLU A 323 -33.90 -8.17 -96.28
N LYS A 324 -33.27 -6.98 -96.34
CA LYS A 324 -33.47 -6.02 -97.44
C LYS A 324 -32.71 -6.35 -98.74
N SER A 325 -31.82 -7.35 -98.69
CA SER A 325 -30.96 -7.76 -99.80
C SER A 325 -31.45 -9.01 -100.55
N GLN A 326 -32.61 -9.55 -100.16
CA GLN A 326 -33.35 -10.61 -100.87
C GLN A 326 -34.51 -10.03 -101.68
#